data_AF-A0A6I6MVY7-F1
#
_entry.id   AF-A0A6I6MVY7-F1
#
_cell.length_a   1.000
_cell.length_b   1.000
_cell.length_c   1.000
_cell.angle_alpha   90.00
_cell.angle_beta   90.00
_cell.angle_gamma   90.00
#
_symmetry.space_group_name_H-M   'P 1'
#
loop_
_entity.id
_entity.type
_entity.pdbx_description
1 polymer ?
#
loop_
_entity_poly.entity_id
_entity_poly.type
_entity_poly.pdbx_seq_one_letter_code
_entity_poly.pdbx_strand_id
1 'polypeptide(L)' 'MADLVTWRSQFGPPVTVRPDTALGEAADQLVDSRATSLLVVDDSDRPVGRILADGLLDYLLPERGRLHFRRFLR' A
#
# COMPACT_ATOMS: atom_id res chain seq x y z
N MET A 1 26.44 0.66 5.18
CA MET A 1 25.68 -0.60 4.98
C MET A 1 25.11 -1.17 6.27
N ALA A 2 25.87 -1.28 7.37
CA ALA A 2 25.32 -1.75 8.66
C ALA A 2 24.10 -0.92 9.14
N ASP A 3 24.15 0.40 8.93
CA ASP A 3 23.06 1.32 9.30
C ASP A 3 21.72 1.04 8.59
N LEU A 4 21.75 0.72 7.29
CA LEU A 4 20.53 0.43 6.52
C LEU A 4 19.86 -0.88 6.94
N VAL A 5 20.64 -1.88 7.33
CA VAL A 5 20.10 -3.17 7.81
C VAL A 5 19.40 -2.96 9.15
N THR A 6 20.04 -2.21 10.07
CA THR A 6 19.46 -1.86 11.37
C THR A 6 18.21 -1.02 11.21
N TRP A 7 18.23 0.00 10.34
CA TRP A 7 17.05 0.81 10.03
C TRP A 7 15.90 -0.04 9.48
N ARG A 8 16.18 -0.95 8.54
CA ARG A 8 15.15 -1.80 7.93
C ARG A 8 14.52 -2.77 8.93
N SER A 9 15.28 -3.26 9.92
CA SER A 9 14.76 -4.15 10.96
C SER A 9 13.71 -3.51 11.88
N GLN A 10 13.58 -2.18 11.87
CA GLN A 10 12.53 -1.47 12.60
C GLN A 10 11.16 -1.59 11.92
N PHE A 11 11.12 -2.07 10.67
CA PHE A 11 9.91 -2.26 9.89
C PHE A 11 9.63 -3.73 9.67
N GLY A 12 8.36 -4.13 9.77
CA GLY A 12 7.91 -5.44 9.34
C GLY A 12 8.03 -5.62 7.81
N PRO A 13 7.89 -6.86 7.31
CA PRO A 13 7.80 -7.09 5.87
C PRO A 13 6.62 -6.30 5.29
N PRO A 14 6.75 -5.73 4.08
CA PRO A 14 5.63 -5.07 3.43
C PRO A 14 4.53 -6.09 3.14
N VAL A 15 3.28 -5.65 3.22
CA VAL A 15 2.14 -6.45 2.76
C VAL A 15 2.09 -6.38 1.24
N THR A 16 1.97 -7.55 0.62
CA THR A 16 2.07 -7.71 -0.84
C THR A 16 0.77 -8.25 -1.44
N VAL A 17 0.44 -7.79 -2.64
CA VAL A 17 -0.66 -8.29 -3.48
C VAL A 17 -0.18 -8.55 -4.90
N ARG A 18 -0.95 -9.32 -5.67
CA ARG A 18 -0.70 -9.54 -7.10
C ARG A 18 -1.39 -8.48 -7.96
N PRO A 19 -0.96 -8.25 -9.21
CA PRO A 19 -1.60 -7.29 -10.11
C PRO A 19 -3.06 -7.61 -10.44
N ASP A 20 -3.45 -8.87 -10.33
CA ASP A 20 -4.79 -9.39 -10.56
C ASP A 20 -5.62 -9.56 -9.27
N THR A 21 -5.05 -9.24 -8.09
CA THR A 21 -5.79 -9.23 -6.82
C THR A 21 -6.99 -8.30 -6.92
N ALA A 22 -8.17 -8.79 -6.55
CA ALA A 22 -9.40 -8.01 -6.59
C ALA A 22 -9.28 -6.79 -5.66
N LEU A 23 -9.77 -5.63 -6.10
CA LEU A 23 -9.66 -4.39 -5.32
C LEU A 23 -10.34 -4.49 -3.94
N GLY A 24 -11.41 -5.29 -3.80
CA GLY A 24 -12.04 -5.58 -2.51
C GLY A 24 -11.09 -6.29 -1.55
N GLU A 25 -10.40 -7.33 -2.03
CA GLU A 25 -9.41 -8.07 -1.23
C GLU A 25 -8.20 -7.18 -0.89
N ALA A 26 -7.77 -6.32 -1.82
CA ALA A 26 -6.74 -5.34 -1.55
C ALA A 26 -7.18 -4.32 -0.47
N ALA A 27 -8.46 -3.92 -0.45
CA ALA A 27 -8.99 -3.08 0.61
C ALA A 27 -9.01 -3.81 1.97
N ASP A 28 -9.43 -5.07 2.00
CA ASP A 28 -9.41 -5.90 3.21
C ASP A 28 -7.98 -6.04 3.76
N GLN A 29 -6.99 -6.30 2.89
CA GLN A 29 -5.58 -6.36 3.31
C GLN A 29 -5.06 -5.04 3.88
N LEU A 30 -5.46 -3.89 3.34
CA LEU A 30 -5.11 -2.58 3.91
C LEU A 30 -5.69 -2.42 5.32
N VAL A 31 -6.94 -2.84 5.53
CA VAL A 31 -7.62 -2.74 6.83
C VAL A 31 -6.99 -3.67 7.85
N ASP A 32 -6.80 -4.96 7.50
CA ASP A 32 -6.29 -5.99 8.41
C ASP A 32 -4.86 -5.69 8.85
N SER A 33 -4.02 -5.24 7.92
CA SER A 33 -2.62 -4.90 8.22
C SER A 33 -2.44 -3.52 8.85
N ARG A 34 -3.49 -2.69 8.85
CA ARG A 34 -3.41 -1.25 9.16
C ARG A 34 -2.35 -0.51 8.34
N ALA A 35 -2.02 -1.02 7.15
CA ALA A 35 -1.07 -0.40 6.26
C ALA A 35 -1.71 0.78 5.52
N THR A 36 -0.90 1.77 5.17
CA THR A 36 -1.32 2.90 4.32
C THR A 36 -1.13 2.61 2.83
N SER A 37 -0.46 1.50 2.51
CA SER A 37 -0.20 1.07 1.13
C SER A 37 0.11 -0.42 1.07
N LEU A 38 -0.21 -1.05 -0.07
CA LEU A 38 0.19 -2.40 -0.42
C LEU A 38 1.21 -2.37 -1.56
N LEU A 39 2.21 -3.25 -1.49
CA LEU A 39 3.18 -3.45 -2.55
C LEU A 39 2.60 -4.43 -3.58
N VAL A 40 2.58 -4.04 -4.85
CA VAL A 40 2.13 -4.94 -5.92
C VAL A 40 3.35 -5.67 -6.48
N VAL A 41 3.32 -7.00 -6.49
CA VAL A 41 4.44 -7.85 -6.89
C VAL A 41 4.04 -8.83 -7.99
N ASP A 42 4.91 -9.03 -8.99
CA ASP A 42 4.73 -10.03 -10.04
C ASP A 42 4.94 -11.46 -9.53
N ASP A 43 4.71 -12.48 -10.37
CA ASP A 43 4.85 -13.90 -10.01
C ASP A 43 6.25 -14.28 -9.47
N SER A 44 7.28 -13.51 -9.82
CA SER A 44 8.66 -13.69 -9.32
C SER A 44 8.93 -12.91 -8.02
N ASP A 45 7.89 -12.41 -7.36
CA ASP A 45 7.90 -11.57 -6.17
C ASP A 45 8.66 -10.24 -6.35
N ARG A 46 8.70 -9.74 -7.60
CA ARG A 46 9.36 -8.47 -7.90
C ARG A 46 8.34 -7.33 -7.82
N PRO A 47 8.69 -6.20 -7.16
CA PRO A 47 7.82 -5.05 -7.11
C PRO A 47 7.52 -4.50 -8.51
N VAL A 48 6.25 -4.39 -8.85
CA VAL A 48 5.76 -3.79 -10.11
C VAL A 48 4.91 -2.55 -9.88
N GLY A 49 4.47 -2.30 -8.65
CA GLY A 49 3.67 -1.14 -8.32
C GLY A 49 3.36 -1.00 -6.84
N ARG A 50 2.50 -0.03 -6.53
CA ARG A 50 2.02 0.21 -5.17
C ARG A 50 0.59 0.74 -5.22
N ILE A 51 -0.28 0.18 -4.39
CA ILE A 51 -1.63 0.68 -4.17
C ILE A 51 -1.63 1.47 -2.87
N LEU A 52 -2.11 2.70 -2.92
CA LEU A 52 -2.28 3.53 -1.73
C LEU A 52 -3.75 3.50 -1.29
N ALA A 53 -4.00 3.56 0.02
CA ALA A 53 -5.37 3.63 0.53
C ALA A 53 -6.13 4.85 0.01
N ASP A 54 -5.47 6.01 -0.09
CA ASP A 54 -6.06 7.22 -0.67
C ASP A 54 -6.33 7.08 -2.17
N GLY A 55 -5.41 6.49 -2.92
CA GLY A 55 -5.60 6.19 -4.34
C GLY A 55 -6.77 5.24 -4.60
N LEU A 56 -6.99 4.26 -3.71
CA LEU A 56 -8.14 3.35 -3.80
C LEU A 56 -9.45 4.09 -3.50
N LEU A 57 -9.48 4.98 -2.52
CA LEU A 57 -10.65 5.82 -2.23
C LEU A 57 -10.96 6.79 -3.38
N ASP A 58 -9.94 7.42 -3.97
CA ASP A 58 -10.08 8.28 -5.15
C ASP A 58 -10.71 7.52 -6.33
N TYR A 59 -10.33 6.25 -6.51
CA TYR A 59 -10.87 5.40 -7.57
C TYR A 59 -12.31 4.98 -7.30
N LEU A 60 -12.64 4.59 -6.06
CA LEU A 60 -13.99 4.15 -5.68
C LEU A 60 -14.99 5.30 -5.56
N LEU A 61 -14.54 6.52 -5.26
CA LEU A 61 -15.37 7.69 -4.98
C LEU A 61 -14.99 8.90 -5.85
N PRO A 62 -15.03 8.78 -7.19
CA PRO A 62 -14.49 9.80 -8.10
C PRO A 62 -15.21 11.16 -7.97
N GLU A 63 -16.50 11.15 -7.65
CA GLU A 63 -17.32 12.35 -7.46
C GLU A 63 -16.91 13.19 -6.24
N ARG A 64 -16.12 12.63 -5.32
CA ARG A 64 -15.63 13.35 -4.13
C ARG A 64 -14.37 14.18 -4.41
N GLY A 65 -13.89 14.20 -5.66
CA GLY A 65 -12.61 14.79 -6.04
C GLY A 65 -11.44 13.98 -5.47
N ARG A 66 -10.20 14.34 -5.84
CA ARG A 66 -9.01 13.69 -5.29
C ARG A 66 -8.93 13.99 -3.80
N LEU A 67 -9.22 13.00 -2.96
CA LEU A 67 -8.99 13.00 -1.54
C LEU A 67 -7.49 12.87 -1.33
N HIS A 68 -6.74 13.92 -1.65
CA HIS A 68 -5.37 14.05 -1.20
C HIS A 68 -5.41 14.13 0.33
N PHE A 69 -5.25 12.98 1.02
CA PHE A 69 -5.03 12.88 2.47
C PHE A 69 -3.68 13.48 2.88
N ARG A 70 -3.24 14.55 2.20
CA ARG A 70 -2.05 15.31 2.54
C ARG A 70 -2.30 15.96 3.90
N ARG A 71 -1.62 15.38 4.90
CA ARG A 71 -1.03 16.06 6.07
C ARG A 71 -1.86 16.15 7.36
N PHE A 72 -2.36 15.02 7.85
CA PHE A 72 -2.73 14.88 9.29
C PHE A 72 -1.62 14.26 10.17
N LEU A 73 -0.47 13.92 9.61
CA LEU A 73 0.74 13.69 10.40
C LEU A 73 1.51 15.02 10.46
N ARG A 74 1.29 15.77 11.55
CA ARG A 74 2.15 16.87 11.99
C ARG A 74 2.85 16.39 13.27
#